data_AF-A0A2T3KYY9-F1
#
_entry.id   AF-A0A2T3KYY9-F1
#
_cell.length_a   1.000
_cell.length_b   1.000
_cell.length_c   1.000
_cell.angle_alpha   90.00
_cell.angle_beta   90.00
_cell.angle_gamma   90.00
#
_symmetry.space_group_name_H-M   'P 1'
#
loop_
_entity.id
_entity.type
_entity.pdbx_description
1 polymer ?
#
loop_
_entity_poly.entity_id
_entity_poly.type
_entity_poly.pdbx_seq_one_letter_code
_entity_poly.pdbx_strand_id
1 'polypeptide(L)'
;MKNGVICCYLFSFFLMLGCTTSRHEQLSELGFTRHYLDGYQDGCHSRTLDKMTYAKGFRRDPERMAMKGKYANGWNDGFEHCYNDDRDDYH
;
A
#
# COMPACT_ATOMS: atom_id res chain seq x y z
N MET A 1 25.05 -11.62 46.38
CA MET A 1 23.69 -11.07 46.15
C MET A 1 23.66 -9.95 45.11
N LYS A 2 24.52 -8.92 45.19
CA LYS A 2 24.57 -7.80 44.21
C LYS A 2 24.76 -8.24 42.74
N ASN A 3 25.59 -9.25 42.49
CA ASN A 3 25.88 -9.75 41.14
C ASN A 3 24.68 -10.46 40.49
N GLY A 4 23.82 -11.11 41.28
CA GLY A 4 22.60 -11.74 40.76
C GLY A 4 21.54 -10.71 40.35
N VAL A 5 21.44 -9.62 41.10
CA VAL A 5 20.52 -8.50 40.81
C VAL A 5 20.92 -7.79 39.51
N ILE A 6 22.22 -7.57 39.29
CA ILE A 6 22.75 -6.97 38.06
C ILE A 6 22.44 -7.86 36.84
N CYS A 7 22.57 -9.19 36.99
CA CYS A 7 22.26 -10.13 35.91
C CYS A 7 20.78 -10.12 35.53
N CYS A 8 19.87 -10.05 36.52
CA CYS A 8 18.44 -9.92 36.26
C CYS A 8 18.09 -8.59 35.55
N TYR A 9 18.76 -7.49 35.89
CA TYR A 9 18.56 -6.22 35.20
C TYR A 9 19.02 -6.25 33.74
N LEU A 10 20.18 -6.85 33.48
CA LEU A 10 20.69 -7.02 32.11
C LEU A 10 19.79 -7.91 31.26
N PHE A 11 19.24 -8.98 31.85
CA PHE A 11 18.30 -9.87 31.18
C PHE A 11 16.97 -9.16 30.84
N SER A 12 16.41 -8.40 31.78
CA SER A 12 15.21 -7.59 31.53
C SER A 12 15.42 -6.50 30.48
N PHE A 13 16.62 -5.92 30.41
CA PHE A 13 16.96 -4.93 29.38
C PHE A 13 17.04 -5.55 27.98
N PHE A 14 17.55 -6.78 27.88
CA PHE A 14 17.61 -7.53 26.64
C PHE A 14 16.21 -7.93 26.12
N LEU A 15 15.28 -8.25 27.03
CA LEU A 15 13.90 -8.59 26.67
C LEU A 15 13.12 -7.41 26.07
N MET A 16 13.54 -6.17 26.32
CA MET A 16 12.90 -4.96 25.77
C MET A 16 13.44 -4.56 24.38
N LEU A 17 14.48 -5.21 23.87
CA LEU A 17 15.05 -4.95 22.53
C LEU A 17 14.29 -5.70 21.42
N GLY A 18 12.96 -5.69 21.46
CA GLY A 18 12.15 -6.25 20.39
C GLY A 18 12.38 -5.52 19.08
N CYS A 19 13.05 -6.15 18.11
CA CYS A 19 13.14 -5.65 16.75
C CYS A 19 11.75 -5.72 16.10
N THR A 20 11.04 -4.60 16.06
CA THR A 20 9.79 -4.48 15.31
C THR A 20 10.13 -3.97 13.91
N THR A 21 10.01 -4.81 12.89
CA THR A 21 9.97 -4.34 11.50
C THR A 21 8.71 -3.52 11.31
N SER A 22 8.81 -2.36 10.66
CA SER A 22 7.63 -1.55 10.42
C SER A 22 6.65 -2.27 9.48
N ARG A 23 5.35 -2.06 9.67
CA ARG A 23 4.33 -2.55 8.71
C ARG A 23 4.64 -2.09 7.28
N HIS A 24 5.19 -0.90 7.12
CA HIS A 24 5.57 -0.35 5.83
C HIS A 24 6.68 -1.17 5.15
N GLU A 25 7.73 -1.56 5.90
CA GLU A 25 8.80 -2.42 5.38
C GLU A 25 8.28 -3.79 4.97
N GLN A 26 7.46 -4.42 5.82
CA GLN A 26 6.87 -5.73 5.51
C GLN A 26 6.04 -5.68 4.22
N LEU A 27 5.20 -4.65 4.06
CA LEU A 27 4.41 -4.46 2.84
C LEU A 27 5.28 -4.17 1.62
N SER A 28 6.35 -3.38 1.79
CA SER A 28 7.29 -3.11 0.71
C SER A 28 8.01 -4.37 0.24
N GLU A 29 8.42 -5.26 1.16
CA GLU A 29 9.06 -6.54 0.86
C GLU A 29 8.13 -7.49 0.09
N LEU A 30 6.84 -7.48 0.44
CA LEU A 30 5.77 -8.19 -0.29
C LEU A 30 5.44 -7.56 -1.66
N GLY A 31 6.05 -6.43 -2.01
CA GLY A 31 5.86 -5.75 -3.29
C GLY A 31 4.77 -4.67 -3.29
N PHE A 32 4.07 -4.46 -2.17
CA PHE A 32 3.14 -3.34 -1.93
C PHE A 32 3.89 -2.04 -1.62
N THR A 33 4.79 -1.68 -2.54
CA THR A 33 5.55 -0.43 -2.47
C THR A 33 4.61 0.77 -2.55
N ARG A 34 5.07 1.94 -2.09
CA ARG A 34 4.29 3.19 -2.22
C ARG A 34 3.81 3.44 -3.65
N HIS A 35 4.68 3.21 -4.65
CA HIS A 35 4.32 3.35 -6.05
C HIS A 35 3.21 2.40 -6.50
N TYR A 36 3.23 1.15 -6.03
CA TYR A 36 2.15 0.19 -6.32
C TYR A 36 0.82 0.65 -5.72
N LEU A 37 0.83 1.10 -4.47
CA LEU A 37 -0.38 1.56 -3.78
C LEU A 37 -0.96 2.84 -4.42
N ASP A 38 -0.10 3.80 -4.77
CA ASP A 38 -0.49 5.00 -5.53
C ASP A 38 -1.18 4.61 -6.84
N GLY A 39 -0.56 3.69 -7.61
CA GLY A 39 -1.10 3.20 -8.87
C GLY A 39 -2.45 2.52 -8.68
N TYR A 40 -2.56 1.62 -7.70
CA TYR A 40 -3.80 0.91 -7.39
C TYR A 40 -4.96 1.86 -7.11
N GLN A 41 -4.74 2.90 -6.30
CA GLN A 41 -5.75 3.90 -5.99
C GLN A 41 -6.17 4.69 -7.23
N ASP A 42 -5.22 5.11 -8.05
CA ASP A 42 -5.45 5.83 -9.30
C ASP A 42 -6.20 4.98 -10.34
N GLY A 43 -5.88 3.68 -10.43
CA GLY A 43 -6.56 2.71 -11.29
C GLY A 43 -8.02 2.50 -10.89
N CYS A 44 -8.29 2.30 -9.60
CA CYS A 44 -9.65 2.21 -9.08
C CYS A 44 -10.47 3.48 -9.36
N HIS A 45 -9.91 4.66 -9.11
CA HIS A 45 -10.59 5.93 -9.43
C HIS A 45 -10.83 6.08 -10.94
N SER A 46 -9.91 5.61 -11.77
CA SER A 46 -10.08 5.66 -13.23
C SER A 46 -11.20 4.73 -13.67
N ARG A 47 -11.33 3.55 -13.06
CA ARG A 47 -12.44 2.64 -13.34
C ARG A 47 -13.78 3.23 -12.93
N THR A 48 -13.86 3.99 -11.84
CA THR A 48 -15.12 4.63 -11.46
C THR A 48 -15.61 5.64 -12.50
N LEU A 49 -14.68 6.39 -13.09
CA LEU A 49 -14.97 7.36 -14.13
C LEU A 49 -15.17 6.76 -15.54
N ASP A 50 -14.75 5.52 -15.78
CA ASP A 50 -14.87 4.85 -17.10
C ASP A 50 -16.32 4.72 -17.59
N LYS A 51 -17.30 4.74 -16.67
CA LYS A 51 -18.74 4.80 -17.02
C LYS A 51 -19.19 6.17 -17.51
N MET A 52 -18.44 7.23 -17.22
CA MET A 52 -18.76 8.61 -17.58
C MET A 52 -17.97 9.01 -18.82
N THR A 53 -18.55 8.82 -20.01
CA THR A 53 -17.92 9.01 -21.35
C THR A 53 -17.30 10.39 -21.59
N TYR A 54 -17.55 11.37 -20.72
CA TYR A 54 -17.14 12.77 -20.84
C TYR A 54 -16.47 13.34 -19.58
N ALA A 55 -16.32 12.58 -18.50
CA ALA A 55 -15.71 13.09 -17.27
C ALA A 55 -14.19 13.13 -17.41
N LYS A 56 -13.57 14.17 -16.82
CA LYS A 56 -12.14 14.47 -16.80
C LYS A 56 -11.30 13.18 -16.77
N GLY A 57 -10.35 13.08 -17.71
CA GLY A 57 -9.67 11.83 -18.06
C GLY A 57 -9.12 11.03 -16.88
N PHE A 58 -8.88 9.75 -17.14
CA PHE A 58 -8.35 8.80 -16.16
C PHE A 58 -7.14 9.37 -15.41
N ARG A 59 -7.09 9.12 -14.09
CA ARG A 59 -5.88 9.39 -13.29
C ARG A 59 -4.83 8.37 -13.69
N ARG A 60 -4.19 8.63 -14.83
CA ARG A 60 -3.17 7.79 -15.42
C ARG A 60 -2.02 8.70 -15.79
N ASP A 61 -0.89 8.53 -15.09
CA ASP A 61 0.35 9.26 -15.35
C ASP A 61 1.26 8.41 -16.25
N PRO A 62 1.32 8.67 -17.57
CA PRO A 62 2.07 7.83 -18.50
C PRO A 62 3.59 7.90 -18.26
N GLU A 63 4.11 9.06 -17.86
CA GLU A 63 5.52 9.25 -17.57
C GLU A 63 5.92 8.43 -16.34
N ARG A 64 5.11 8.49 -15.27
CA ARG A 64 5.33 7.67 -14.08
C ARG A 64 5.16 6.18 -14.37
N MET A 65 4.23 5.78 -15.24
CA MET A 65 4.13 4.37 -15.67
C MET A 65 5.40 3.89 -16.37
N ALA A 66 5.97 4.70 -17.26
CA ALA A 66 7.21 4.37 -17.95
C ALA A 66 8.41 4.30 -16.98
N MET A 67 8.48 5.20 -16.00
CA MET A 67 9.59 5.25 -15.05
C MET A 67 9.44 4.30 -13.85
N LYS A 68 8.23 3.96 -13.44
CA LYS A 68 7.92 3.20 -12.22
C LYS A 68 6.98 2.04 -12.53
N GLY A 69 7.56 0.90 -12.95
CA GLY A 69 6.77 -0.30 -13.29
C GLY A 69 5.80 -0.75 -12.19
N LYS A 70 6.15 -0.58 -10.90
CA LYS A 70 5.23 -0.88 -9.79
C LYS A 70 3.97 0.00 -9.79
N TYR A 71 4.08 1.28 -10.18
CA TYR A 71 2.91 2.14 -10.36
C TYR A 71 2.04 1.66 -11.52
N ALA A 72 2.65 1.29 -12.66
CA ALA A 72 1.91 0.75 -13.80
C ALA A 72 1.15 -0.53 -13.44
N ASN A 73 1.79 -1.47 -12.75
CA ASN A 73 1.17 -2.71 -12.30
C ASN A 73 0.00 -2.42 -11.34
N GLY A 74 0.24 -1.60 -10.32
CA GLY A 74 -0.80 -1.21 -9.37
C GLY A 74 -2.00 -0.59 -10.09
N TRP A 75 -1.76 0.32 -11.04
CA TRP A 75 -2.82 0.96 -11.81
C TRP A 75 -3.66 -0.05 -12.59
N ASN A 76 -3.04 -0.99 -13.31
CA ASN A 76 -3.76 -2.02 -14.04
C ASN A 76 -4.57 -2.92 -13.10
N ASP A 77 -3.96 -3.38 -12.00
CA ASP A 77 -4.62 -4.24 -11.01
C ASP A 77 -5.81 -3.52 -10.36
N GLY A 78 -5.64 -2.26 -9.95
CA GLY A 78 -6.73 -1.45 -9.39
C GLY A 78 -7.84 -1.19 -10.40
N PHE A 79 -7.50 -0.91 -11.66
CA PHE A 79 -8.50 -0.73 -12.71
C PHE A 79 -9.31 -2.00 -12.96
N GLU A 80 -8.69 -3.19 -12.98
CA GLU A 80 -9.41 -4.45 -13.19
C GLU A 80 -10.17 -4.94 -11.95
N HIS A 81 -9.61 -4.78 -10.75
CA HIS A 81 -10.21 -5.31 -9.53
C HIS A 81 -11.38 -4.47 -9.01
N CYS A 82 -11.36 -3.15 -9.20
CA CYS A 82 -12.41 -2.28 -8.69
C CYS A 82 -13.64 -2.34 -9.59
N TYR A 83 -14.59 -3.23 -9.32
CA TYR A 83 -15.90 -3.14 -9.95
C TYR A 83 -16.59 -1.84 -9.55
N ASN A 84 -17.11 -1.11 -10.53
CA ASN A 84 -18.14 -0.11 -10.26
C ASN A 84 -19.41 -0.86 -9.86
N ASP A 85 -19.60 -1.08 -8.56
CA ASP A 85 -20.90 -1.49 -8.04
C ASP A 85 -21.82 -0.28 -8.11
N ASP A 86 -22.60 -0.16 -9.19
CA ASP A 86 -23.66 0.86 -9.30
C ASP A 86 -24.85 0.52 -8.40
N ARG A 87 -24.78 -0.55 -7.59
CA ARG A 87 -25.93 -1.02 -6.79
C ARG A 87 -26.24 -0.18 -5.56
N ASP A 88 -25.49 0.91 -5.32
CA ASP A 88 -25.85 1.94 -4.34
C ASP A 88 -26.52 3.17 -4.98
N ASP A 89 -26.79 3.16 -6.30
CA ASP A 89 -27.48 4.26 -7.03
C ASP A 89 -28.94 3.91 -7.39
N TYR A 90 -29.58 3.08 -6.56
CA TYR A 90 -31.04 2.97 -6.51
C TYR A 90 -31.53 3.57 -5.19
N HIS A 91 -32.31 4.65 -5.32
CA HIS A 91 -33.19 5.27 -4.33
C HIS A 91 -33.64 4.42 -3.14
#